data_AF-A0A0N4VIT4-F1
#
_entry.id   AF-A0A0N4VIT4-F1
#
_cell.length_a   1.000
_cell.length_b   1.000
_cell.length_c   1.000
_cell.angle_alpha   90.00
_cell.angle_beta   90.00
_cell.angle_gamma   90.00
#
_symmetry.space_group_name_H-M   'P 1'
#
loop_
_entity.id
_entity.type
_entity.pdbx_description
1 polymer ?
#
loop_
_entity_poly.entity_id
_entity_poly.type
_entity_poly.pdbx_seq_one_letter_code
_entity_poly.pdbx_strand_id
1 'polypeptide(L)'
;MATIDVKEILRPTLEPAEKRRRVNGETVTTNKESSNIADILAALEQDDSQTAVVDEMAVKHIVLQLEKKSLKNRELRIKYSDEPAKFMDSEIDLNQAIQEMHVLATQPDLYGVLVDLNAVTTLLQLMGHENSDIIAATANLLQELTDVDTVNEESSGALRLCDALIEGQLVETIVQQSIERLDETIKDEADAIHNALSVIENVLELRSEYADVCVEQGLFTWLLRRGTQRGTLDANKMYASELLALLLQTSELARKRLTEKIDGFDFLLRALASYKRRDPGSLDEREHMENLFDAVCAALMYAPNRQKFIEGEGLQLMNLMLRERKQSRESALKVLDYATNGPEGKANCNKCIEIYGFF
;
A
#
# COMPACT_ATOMS: atom_id res chain seq x y z
N MET A 1 28.72 44.36 -29.72
CA MET A 1 29.47 43.12 -30.04
C MET A 1 28.48 42.08 -30.52
N ALA A 2 28.90 41.18 -31.41
CA ALA A 2 27.98 40.43 -32.27
C ALA A 2 27.26 39.28 -31.56
N THR A 3 25.98 39.11 -31.90
CA THR A 3 25.22 37.87 -31.79
C THR A 3 25.49 36.99 -33.03
N ILE A 4 25.50 35.66 -32.87
CA ILE A 4 25.52 34.70 -33.98
C ILE A 4 24.36 33.71 -33.80
N ASP A 5 23.76 33.34 -34.94
CA ASP A 5 22.47 32.69 -35.08
C ASP A 5 22.57 31.17 -35.33
N VAL A 6 21.43 30.50 -35.15
CA VAL A 6 21.16 29.07 -35.19
C VAL A 6 21.30 28.48 -36.60
N LYS A 7 21.94 27.30 -36.73
CA LYS A 7 21.55 26.13 -37.58
C LYS A 7 22.72 25.15 -37.78
N GLU A 8 22.86 24.17 -36.90
CA GLU A 8 23.70 22.98 -37.16
C GLU A 8 22.95 21.67 -36.86
N ILE A 9 21.70 21.60 -37.35
CA ILE A 9 20.93 20.36 -37.43
C ILE A 9 20.40 20.25 -38.86
N LEU A 10 21.15 19.57 -39.74
CA LEU A 10 20.65 18.91 -40.96
C LEU A 10 21.73 17.99 -41.57
N ARG A 11 21.40 16.69 -41.59
CA ARG A 11 21.96 15.51 -42.28
C ARG A 11 22.24 15.68 -43.80
N PRO A 12 22.71 14.66 -44.59
CA PRO A 12 23.52 13.42 -44.33
C PRO A 12 24.58 13.16 -45.45
N THR A 13 24.91 11.89 -45.75
CA THR A 13 25.61 11.27 -46.94
C THR A 13 27.13 11.02 -46.83
N LEU A 14 27.75 9.98 -47.41
CA LEU A 14 27.34 8.71 -48.05
C LEU A 14 28.56 7.74 -48.05
N GLU A 15 28.35 6.42 -48.18
CA GLU A 15 29.41 5.39 -48.40
C GLU A 15 29.91 5.37 -49.88
N PRO A 16 30.77 4.43 -50.38
CA PRO A 16 31.66 3.43 -49.74
C PRO A 16 33.11 3.43 -50.32
N ALA A 17 33.99 2.49 -49.91
CA ALA A 17 35.23 2.19 -50.65
C ALA A 17 35.70 0.72 -50.61
N GLU A 18 35.91 0.15 -51.80
CA GLU A 18 36.56 -1.13 -52.09
C GLU A 18 37.78 -0.90 -53.02
N LYS A 19 38.78 -1.77 -53.21
CA LYS A 19 39.14 -3.11 -52.68
C LYS A 19 40.65 -3.28 -52.91
N ARG A 20 41.43 -3.96 -52.05
CA ARG A 20 42.75 -4.53 -52.44
C ARG A 20 43.13 -5.79 -51.65
N ARG A 21 44.08 -6.57 -52.19
CA ARG A 21 44.10 -8.05 -52.16
C ARG A 21 45.24 -8.66 -51.31
N ARG A 22 44.94 -9.83 -50.71
CA ARG A 22 45.77 -10.77 -49.91
C ARG A 22 47.23 -10.99 -50.35
N VAL A 23 48.11 -11.35 -49.39
CA VAL A 23 48.97 -12.57 -49.43
C VAL A 23 49.03 -13.22 -48.03
N ASN A 24 49.23 -14.55 -48.01
CA ASN A 24 49.12 -15.54 -46.91
C ASN A 24 50.12 -15.42 -45.74
N GLY A 25 49.78 -16.04 -44.61
CA GLY A 25 50.76 -16.53 -43.62
C GLY A 25 50.15 -17.03 -42.30
N GLU A 26 50.19 -18.36 -42.10
CA GLU A 26 50.11 -19.08 -40.81
C GLU A 26 48.77 -19.19 -40.05
N THR A 27 48.61 -20.34 -39.41
CA THR A 27 47.38 -20.89 -38.80
C THR A 27 47.26 -20.54 -37.33
N VAL A 28 46.11 -19.97 -36.94
CA VAL A 28 45.64 -20.01 -35.54
C VAL A 28 44.26 -20.68 -35.51
N THR A 29 44.15 -21.72 -34.70
CA THR A 29 42.94 -22.55 -34.55
C THR A 29 41.87 -21.82 -33.73
N THR A 30 40.79 -21.39 -34.36
CA THR A 30 39.57 -20.92 -33.68
C THR A 30 38.65 -22.09 -33.36
N ASN A 31 38.82 -22.71 -32.19
CA ASN A 31 37.83 -23.56 -31.55
C ASN A 31 37.49 -22.94 -30.18
N LYS A 32 36.20 -23.03 -29.78
CA LYS A 32 35.57 -22.57 -28.51
C LYS A 32 34.88 -21.20 -28.50
N GLU A 33 33.82 -21.02 -29.30
CA GLU A 33 32.68 -20.14 -28.96
C GLU A 33 31.34 -20.79 -29.33
N SER A 34 31.21 -22.11 -29.08
CA SER A 34 29.98 -22.88 -29.37
C SER A 34 29.63 -23.91 -28.27
N SER A 35 30.08 -23.66 -27.03
CA SER A 35 29.86 -24.51 -25.85
C SER A 35 29.19 -23.73 -24.70
N ASN A 36 28.35 -22.75 -25.03
CA ASN A 36 27.64 -21.94 -24.04
C ASN A 36 26.14 -21.86 -24.32
N ILE A 37 25.67 -21.80 -25.58
CA ILE A 37 24.21 -21.70 -25.84
C ILE A 37 23.51 -23.05 -25.63
N ALA A 38 24.06 -24.13 -26.19
CA ALA A 38 23.52 -25.48 -25.98
C ALA A 38 23.67 -25.95 -24.54
N ASP A 39 24.78 -25.60 -23.87
CA ASP A 39 25.01 -25.99 -22.48
C ASP A 39 24.20 -25.13 -21.49
N ILE A 40 23.88 -23.87 -21.80
CA ILE A 40 22.90 -23.06 -21.03
C ILE A 40 21.47 -23.56 -21.26
N LEU A 41 21.08 -23.89 -22.50
CA LEU A 41 19.77 -24.50 -22.77
C LEU A 41 19.63 -25.87 -22.10
N ALA A 42 20.67 -26.71 -22.16
CA ALA A 42 20.68 -27.99 -21.46
C ALA A 42 20.72 -27.81 -19.94
N ALA A 43 21.32 -26.75 -19.40
CA ALA A 43 21.24 -26.43 -17.98
C ALA A 43 19.85 -25.91 -17.57
N LEU A 44 19.12 -25.24 -18.47
CA LEU A 44 17.72 -24.82 -18.26
C LEU A 44 16.72 -25.98 -18.47
N GLU A 45 17.07 -26.99 -19.27
CA GLU A 45 16.31 -28.24 -19.44
C GLU A 45 16.67 -29.31 -18.38
N GLN A 46 17.84 -29.19 -17.73
CA GLN A 46 18.24 -29.97 -16.55
C GLN A 46 17.98 -29.26 -15.23
N ASP A 47 17.54 -28.00 -15.27
CA ASP A 47 16.82 -27.40 -14.16
C ASP A 47 15.45 -28.08 -14.12
N ASP A 48 15.43 -29.28 -13.55
CA ASP A 48 14.28 -29.92 -12.93
C ASP A 48 13.86 -29.05 -11.72
N SER A 49 13.62 -27.75 -11.95
CA SER A 49 12.47 -27.05 -11.39
C SER A 49 11.24 -27.78 -11.90
N GLN A 50 11.03 -28.98 -11.36
CA GLN A 50 9.70 -29.44 -11.02
C GLN A 50 9.09 -28.23 -10.31
N THR A 51 8.20 -27.53 -11.02
CA THR A 51 7.11 -26.79 -10.39
C THR A 51 6.40 -27.85 -9.57
N ALA A 52 6.86 -28.02 -8.33
CA ALA A 52 6.41 -29.04 -7.42
C ALA A 52 4.94 -28.70 -7.22
N VAL A 53 4.07 -29.45 -7.91
CA VAL A 53 2.63 -29.19 -7.90
C VAL A 53 2.22 -29.29 -6.45
N VAL A 54 2.00 -28.14 -5.83
CA VAL A 54 1.69 -28.06 -4.41
C VAL A 54 0.34 -28.76 -4.27
N ASP A 55 0.36 -29.95 -3.70
CA ASP A 55 -0.85 -30.70 -3.41
C ASP A 55 -1.30 -30.44 -1.96
N GLU A 56 -2.47 -30.94 -1.58
CA GLU A 56 -2.94 -30.78 -0.21
C GLU A 56 -1.97 -31.34 0.85
N MET A 57 -1.13 -32.32 0.50
CA MET A 57 -0.15 -32.90 1.44
C MET A 57 1.04 -31.95 1.63
N ALA A 58 1.50 -31.28 0.57
CA ALA A 58 2.50 -30.22 0.65
C ALA A 58 1.98 -29.05 1.51
N VAL A 59 0.74 -28.58 1.31
CA VAL A 59 0.13 -27.54 2.15
C VAL A 59 0.06 -27.97 3.62
N LYS A 60 -0.42 -29.20 3.89
CA LYS A 60 -0.46 -29.78 5.24
C LYS A 60 0.93 -29.89 5.88
N HIS A 61 1.97 -30.15 5.09
CA HIS A 61 3.35 -30.17 5.58
C HIS A 61 3.85 -28.77 5.95
N ILE A 62 3.69 -27.81 5.04
CA ILE A 62 4.15 -26.42 5.20
C ILE A 62 3.52 -25.79 6.45
N VAL A 63 2.19 -25.85 6.59
CA VAL A 63 1.49 -25.31 7.77
C VAL A 63 1.97 -25.97 9.06
N LEU A 64 2.13 -27.30 9.05
CA LEU A 64 2.61 -28.03 10.23
C LEU A 64 4.07 -27.69 10.59
N GLN A 65 4.91 -27.27 9.65
CA GLN A 65 6.24 -26.75 9.95
C GLN A 65 6.15 -25.35 10.59
N LEU A 66 5.36 -24.43 10.01
CA LEU A 66 5.12 -23.11 10.58
C LEU A 66 4.66 -23.20 12.04
N GLU A 67 3.64 -24.01 12.34
CA GLU A 67 3.14 -24.21 13.70
C GLU A 67 4.23 -24.72 14.66
N LYS A 68 5.01 -25.72 14.24
CA LYS A 68 6.11 -26.27 15.04
C LYS A 68 7.21 -25.24 15.32
N LYS A 69 7.62 -24.48 14.30
CA LYS A 69 8.66 -23.44 14.46
C LYS A 69 8.16 -22.28 15.31
N SER A 70 6.91 -21.83 15.10
CA SER A 70 6.26 -20.78 15.89
C SER A 70 6.13 -21.17 17.36
N LEU A 71 5.62 -22.39 17.64
CA LEU A 71 5.57 -22.91 19.00
C LEU A 71 6.97 -23.01 19.63
N LYS A 72 7.96 -23.49 18.87
CA LYS A 72 9.32 -23.69 19.37
C LYS A 72 10.03 -22.36 19.68
N ASN A 73 9.86 -21.37 18.82
CA ASN A 73 10.34 -20.02 19.07
C ASN A 73 9.70 -19.44 20.34
N ARG A 74 8.37 -19.49 20.46
CA ARG A 74 7.64 -19.00 21.62
C ARG A 74 8.08 -19.66 22.93
N GLU A 75 8.29 -20.99 22.92
CA GLU A 75 8.87 -21.72 24.07
C GLU A 75 10.25 -21.16 24.48
N LEU A 76 11.12 -20.91 23.50
CA LEU A 76 12.49 -20.43 23.75
C LEU A 76 12.51 -18.97 24.20
N ARG A 77 11.67 -18.10 23.62
CA ARG A 77 11.48 -16.70 24.08
C ARG A 77 10.95 -16.66 25.52
N ILE A 78 9.98 -17.49 25.89
CA ILE A 78 9.48 -17.58 27.27
C ILE A 78 10.56 -18.11 28.23
N LYS A 79 11.37 -19.06 27.81
CA LYS A 79 12.40 -19.69 28.65
C LYS A 79 13.68 -18.84 28.81
N TYR A 80 13.97 -17.98 27.84
CA TYR A 80 15.22 -17.23 27.72
C TYR A 80 14.95 -15.75 27.35
N SER A 81 13.95 -15.13 27.97
CA SER A 81 13.48 -13.76 27.64
C SER A 81 14.59 -12.73 27.53
N ASP A 82 15.56 -12.81 28.45
CA ASP A 82 16.63 -11.83 28.62
C ASP A 82 17.90 -12.23 27.85
N GLU A 83 17.86 -13.32 27.08
CA GLU A 83 19.02 -13.89 26.37
C GLU A 83 18.72 -14.17 24.88
N PRO A 84 18.58 -13.14 24.01
CA PRO A 84 18.21 -13.30 22.60
C PRO A 84 19.05 -14.29 21.80
N ALA A 85 20.35 -14.39 22.12
CA ALA A 85 21.25 -15.37 21.50
C ALA A 85 20.83 -16.83 21.68
N LYS A 86 19.94 -17.17 22.64
CA LYS A 86 19.42 -18.53 22.86
C LYS A 86 18.17 -18.88 22.06
N PHE A 87 17.52 -17.89 21.45
CA PHE A 87 16.35 -18.11 20.58
C PHE A 87 16.55 -17.60 19.14
N MET A 88 17.64 -16.88 18.85
CA MET A 88 18.00 -16.40 17.50
C MET A 88 17.88 -17.48 16.40
N ASP A 89 18.49 -18.65 16.59
CA ASP A 89 18.41 -19.75 15.61
C ASP A 89 16.95 -20.19 15.35
N SER A 90 16.08 -20.10 16.36
CA SER A 90 14.65 -20.42 16.23
C SER A 90 13.83 -19.31 15.58
N GLU A 91 14.31 -18.06 15.56
CA GLU A 91 13.73 -16.97 14.75
C GLU A 91 14.10 -17.12 13.28
N ILE A 92 15.36 -17.47 12.98
CA ILE A 92 15.80 -17.76 11.61
C ILE A 92 15.00 -18.95 11.04
N ASP A 93 14.87 -20.02 11.82
CA ASP A 93 14.05 -21.20 11.49
C ASP A 93 12.55 -20.87 11.27
N LEU A 94 12.01 -19.92 12.04
CA LEU A 94 10.62 -19.47 11.93
C LEU A 94 10.43 -18.59 10.68
N ASN A 95 11.36 -17.66 10.44
CA ASN A 95 11.35 -16.82 9.25
C ASN A 95 11.43 -17.68 7.98
N GLN A 96 12.31 -18.68 7.95
CA GLN A 96 12.40 -19.63 6.85
C GLN A 96 11.08 -20.39 6.61
N ALA A 97 10.38 -20.79 7.68
CA ALA A 97 9.07 -21.44 7.56
C ALA A 97 7.96 -20.49 7.05
N ILE A 98 8.05 -19.17 7.32
CA ILE A 98 7.17 -18.16 6.71
C ILE A 98 7.50 -18.02 5.22
N GLN A 99 8.79 -17.92 4.85
CA GLN A 99 9.23 -17.84 3.46
C GLN A 99 8.80 -19.05 2.62
N GLU A 100 8.80 -20.26 3.20
CA GLU A 100 8.29 -21.49 2.55
C GLU A 100 6.79 -21.43 2.24
N MET A 101 5.99 -20.58 2.89
CA MET A 101 4.57 -20.42 2.59
C MET A 101 4.27 -19.61 1.33
N HIS A 102 5.21 -18.82 0.79
CA HIS A 102 4.96 -18.00 -0.40
C HIS A 102 4.59 -18.85 -1.63
N VAL A 103 5.07 -20.10 -1.70
CA VAL A 103 4.67 -21.04 -2.77
C VAL A 103 3.16 -21.26 -2.84
N LEU A 104 2.45 -21.08 -1.72
CA LEU A 104 1.01 -21.25 -1.63
C LEU A 104 0.24 -20.16 -2.38
N ALA A 105 0.79 -18.95 -2.50
CA ALA A 105 0.18 -17.86 -3.26
C ALA A 105 -0.07 -18.27 -4.72
N THR A 106 0.77 -19.16 -5.26
CA THR A 106 0.61 -19.69 -6.62
C THR A 106 -0.57 -20.66 -6.79
N GLN A 107 -1.26 -21.08 -5.71
CA GLN A 107 -2.36 -22.05 -5.73
C GLN A 107 -3.57 -21.61 -4.84
N PRO A 108 -4.33 -20.56 -5.21
CA PRO A 108 -5.45 -20.05 -4.41
C PRO A 108 -6.57 -21.07 -4.11
N ASP A 109 -6.76 -22.06 -4.99
CA ASP A 109 -7.71 -23.16 -4.80
C ASP A 109 -7.46 -23.96 -3.51
N LEU A 110 -6.23 -23.97 -3.01
CA LEU A 110 -5.83 -24.68 -1.80
C LEU A 110 -5.95 -23.84 -0.52
N TYR A 111 -6.31 -22.56 -0.60
CA TYR A 111 -6.49 -21.70 0.58
C TYR A 111 -7.60 -22.21 1.52
N GLY A 112 -8.58 -22.97 1.01
CA GLY A 112 -9.54 -23.68 1.88
C GLY A 112 -8.84 -24.60 2.90
N VAL A 113 -7.74 -25.25 2.51
CA VAL A 113 -6.93 -26.12 3.38
C VAL A 113 -6.16 -25.29 4.42
N LEU A 114 -5.69 -24.08 4.08
CA LEU A 114 -5.07 -23.17 5.06
C LEU A 114 -6.04 -22.77 6.17
N VAL A 115 -7.29 -22.47 5.81
CA VAL A 115 -8.36 -22.14 6.76
C VAL A 115 -8.73 -23.36 7.61
N ASP A 116 -8.90 -24.53 6.99
CA ASP A 116 -9.24 -25.79 7.68
C ASP A 116 -8.13 -26.27 8.64
N LEU A 117 -6.87 -25.90 8.39
CA LEU A 117 -5.73 -26.13 9.28
C LEU A 117 -5.49 -24.99 10.28
N ASN A 118 -6.36 -23.98 10.35
CA ASN A 118 -6.26 -22.83 11.24
C ASN A 118 -4.97 -21.99 11.07
N ALA A 119 -4.33 -22.05 9.89
CA ALA A 119 -3.08 -21.34 9.63
C ALA A 119 -3.21 -19.81 9.79
N VAL A 120 -4.39 -19.26 9.47
CA VAL A 120 -4.73 -17.84 9.60
C VAL A 120 -4.53 -17.35 11.04
N THR A 121 -4.95 -18.13 12.04
CA THR A 121 -4.74 -17.80 13.46
C THR A 121 -3.26 -17.72 13.82
N THR A 122 -2.42 -18.59 13.26
CA THR A 122 -0.96 -18.55 13.48
C THR A 122 -0.33 -17.35 12.78
N LEU A 123 -0.73 -17.01 11.56
CA LEU A 123 -0.25 -15.81 10.84
C LEU A 123 -0.62 -14.52 11.59
N LEU A 124 -1.86 -14.38 12.06
CA LEU A 124 -2.29 -13.22 12.86
C LEU A 124 -1.51 -13.12 14.19
N GLN A 125 -1.15 -14.24 14.82
CA GLN A 125 -0.26 -14.21 15.99
C GLN A 125 1.16 -13.75 15.66
N LEU A 126 1.68 -14.07 14.47
CA LEU A 126 3.00 -13.65 14.01
C LEU A 126 3.04 -12.15 13.62
N MET A 127 1.93 -11.57 13.18
CA MET A 127 1.80 -10.12 12.99
C MET A 127 1.99 -9.31 14.29
N GLY A 128 1.78 -9.93 15.46
CA GLY A 128 2.03 -9.33 16.78
C GLY A 128 3.39 -9.66 17.40
N HIS A 129 4.33 -10.24 16.65
CA HIS A 129 5.61 -10.73 17.18
C HIS A 129 6.49 -9.62 17.80
N GLU A 130 7.53 -10.00 18.54
CA GLU A 130 8.45 -9.05 19.20
C GLU A 130 9.66 -8.65 18.36
N ASN A 131 10.03 -9.49 17.38
CA ASN A 131 10.99 -9.17 16.32
C ASN A 131 10.22 -8.67 15.09
N SER A 132 10.54 -7.46 14.61
CA SER A 132 9.93 -6.81 13.44
C SER A 132 10.23 -7.52 12.11
N ASP A 133 11.34 -8.26 11.98
CA ASP A 133 11.63 -9.08 10.80
C ASP A 133 10.51 -10.12 10.55
N ILE A 134 10.01 -10.73 11.63
CA ILE A 134 8.91 -11.72 11.57
C ILE A 134 7.58 -11.04 11.21
N ILE A 135 7.33 -9.82 11.68
CA ILE A 135 6.16 -9.03 11.28
C ILE A 135 6.26 -8.70 9.79
N ALA A 136 7.41 -8.23 9.31
CA ALA A 136 7.65 -7.88 7.91
C ALA A 136 7.44 -9.08 6.97
N ALA A 137 8.04 -10.23 7.29
CA ALA A 137 7.87 -11.47 6.54
C ALA A 137 6.40 -11.94 6.53
N THR A 138 5.70 -11.85 7.67
CA THR A 138 4.28 -12.23 7.75
C THR A 138 3.38 -11.26 6.97
N ALA A 139 3.68 -9.97 7.00
CA ALA A 139 2.94 -8.94 6.26
C ALA A 139 3.09 -9.11 4.74
N ASN A 140 4.31 -9.39 4.26
CA ASN A 140 4.58 -9.69 2.84
C ASN A 140 3.88 -10.99 2.40
N LEU A 141 3.96 -12.07 3.19
CA LEU A 141 3.22 -13.29 2.92
C LEU A 141 1.70 -13.06 2.84
N LEU A 142 1.12 -12.33 3.80
CA LEU A 142 -0.32 -12.02 3.77
C LEU A 142 -0.69 -11.14 2.57
N GLN A 143 0.20 -10.23 2.14
CA GLN A 143 -0.02 -9.36 0.98
C GLN A 143 -0.06 -10.18 -0.32
N GLU A 144 0.86 -11.14 -0.50
CA GLU A 144 0.81 -12.08 -1.63
C GLU A 144 -0.37 -13.06 -1.56
N LEU A 145 -0.73 -13.54 -0.36
CA LEU A 145 -1.89 -14.44 -0.20
C LEU A 145 -3.24 -13.74 -0.44
N THR A 146 -3.31 -12.42 -0.37
CA THR A 146 -4.53 -11.63 -0.59
C THR A 146 -4.55 -10.87 -1.92
N ASP A 147 -3.45 -10.85 -2.66
CA ASP A 147 -3.30 -10.14 -3.94
C ASP A 147 -4.47 -10.41 -4.90
N VAL A 148 -5.17 -9.35 -5.31
CA VAL A 148 -6.40 -9.41 -6.13
C VAL A 148 -6.14 -9.83 -7.58
N ASP A 149 -4.92 -9.66 -8.11
CA ASP A 149 -4.55 -10.21 -9.43
C ASP A 149 -4.45 -11.75 -9.38
N THR A 150 -4.14 -12.30 -8.19
CA THR A 150 -4.06 -13.73 -7.91
C THR A 150 -5.38 -14.30 -7.37
N VAL A 151 -6.13 -13.49 -6.61
CA VAL A 151 -7.38 -13.83 -5.94
C VAL A 151 -8.58 -13.24 -6.70
N ASN A 152 -9.17 -14.05 -7.57
CA ASN A 152 -10.47 -13.73 -8.17
C ASN A 152 -11.62 -14.05 -7.21
N GLU A 153 -12.71 -13.26 -7.22
CA GLU A 153 -13.94 -13.48 -6.44
C GLU A 153 -14.56 -14.86 -6.64
N GLU A 154 -14.34 -15.49 -7.80
CA GLU A 154 -14.81 -16.84 -8.11
C GLU A 154 -14.05 -17.94 -7.32
N SER A 155 -12.88 -17.64 -6.73
CA SER A 155 -12.11 -18.60 -5.93
C SER A 155 -12.71 -18.78 -4.54
N SER A 156 -13.47 -19.87 -4.37
CA SER A 156 -14.05 -20.24 -3.07
C SER A 156 -13.01 -20.42 -1.95
N GLY A 157 -11.75 -20.77 -2.28
CA GLY A 157 -10.67 -20.87 -1.31
C GLY A 157 -10.25 -19.51 -0.76
N ALA A 158 -10.14 -18.51 -1.62
CA ALA A 158 -9.68 -17.18 -1.24
C ALA A 158 -10.75 -16.33 -0.56
N LEU A 159 -12.01 -16.49 -0.97
CA LEU A 159 -13.13 -15.95 -0.19
C LEU A 159 -13.13 -16.47 1.26
N ARG A 160 -12.92 -17.79 1.45
CA ARG A 160 -12.78 -18.39 2.80
C ARG A 160 -11.58 -17.84 3.57
N LEU A 161 -10.47 -17.53 2.91
CA LEU A 161 -9.30 -16.92 3.54
C LEU A 161 -9.60 -15.50 4.03
N CYS A 162 -10.23 -14.67 3.19
CA CYS A 162 -10.66 -13.32 3.57
C CYS A 162 -11.65 -13.36 4.74
N ASP A 163 -12.66 -14.22 4.67
CA ASP A 163 -13.65 -14.36 5.74
C ASP A 163 -12.98 -14.78 7.07
N ALA A 164 -12.00 -15.70 7.03
CA ALA A 164 -11.22 -16.11 8.21
C ALA A 164 -10.29 -15.01 8.76
N LEU A 165 -9.70 -14.16 7.90
CA LEU A 165 -8.91 -13.00 8.32
C LEU A 165 -9.79 -11.94 9.02
N ILE A 166 -11.00 -11.71 8.48
CA ILE A 166 -12.00 -10.81 9.05
C ILE A 166 -12.46 -11.31 10.43
N GLU A 167 -12.83 -12.59 10.53
CA GLU A 167 -13.21 -13.24 11.80
C GLU A 167 -12.06 -13.23 12.83
N GLY A 168 -10.82 -13.37 12.37
CA GLY A 168 -9.60 -13.30 13.20
C GLY A 168 -9.22 -11.90 13.68
N GLN A 169 -10.00 -10.86 13.38
CA GLN A 169 -9.71 -9.46 13.72
C GLN A 169 -8.40 -8.93 13.10
N LEU A 170 -8.20 -9.17 11.79
CA LEU A 170 -7.04 -8.70 11.01
C LEU A 170 -6.69 -7.22 11.26
N VAL A 171 -7.65 -6.30 11.12
CA VAL A 171 -7.39 -4.87 11.29
C VAL A 171 -6.98 -4.52 12.73
N GLU A 172 -7.66 -5.05 13.75
CA GLU A 172 -7.28 -4.81 15.14
C GLU A 172 -5.85 -5.30 15.43
N THR A 173 -5.51 -6.46 14.88
CA THR A 173 -4.16 -7.05 14.96
C THR A 173 -3.12 -6.14 14.29
N ILE A 174 -3.34 -5.76 13.03
CA ILE A 174 -2.42 -4.91 12.27
C ILE A 174 -2.23 -3.55 12.95
N VAL A 175 -3.31 -2.89 13.39
CA VAL A 175 -3.23 -1.55 13.97
C VAL A 175 -2.55 -1.59 15.33
N GLN A 176 -3.01 -2.43 16.26
CA GLN A 176 -2.52 -2.42 17.65
C GLN A 176 -1.19 -3.17 17.85
N GLN A 177 -0.96 -4.26 17.10
CA GLN A 177 0.15 -5.18 17.37
C GLN A 177 1.31 -5.05 16.38
N SER A 178 1.08 -4.46 15.20
CA SER A 178 2.09 -4.22 14.17
C SER A 178 2.38 -2.72 14.01
N ILE A 179 1.48 -1.95 13.39
CA ILE A 179 1.74 -0.59 12.91
C ILE A 179 2.07 0.39 14.06
N GLU A 180 1.39 0.31 15.21
CA GLU A 180 1.71 1.17 16.37
C GLU A 180 3.07 0.87 17.04
N ARG A 181 3.77 -0.20 16.65
CA ARG A 181 5.05 -0.65 17.23
C ARG A 181 6.25 -0.53 16.29
N LEU A 182 6.01 -0.41 14.98
CA LEU A 182 7.04 -0.31 13.94
C LEU A 182 7.54 1.14 13.76
N ASP A 183 8.83 1.31 13.47
CA ASP A 183 9.49 2.60 13.26
C ASP A 183 9.68 2.89 11.76
N GLU A 184 8.87 3.78 11.19
CA GLU A 184 8.94 4.19 9.79
C GLU A 184 10.24 4.91 9.37
N THR A 185 11.17 5.18 10.30
CA THR A 185 12.54 5.61 9.95
C THR A 185 13.44 4.45 9.56
N ILE A 186 13.05 3.21 9.87
CA ILE A 186 13.69 1.97 9.42
C ILE A 186 12.98 1.51 8.15
N LYS A 187 13.72 1.34 7.05
CA LYS A 187 13.14 1.04 5.73
C LYS A 187 12.29 -0.24 5.75
N ASP A 188 12.82 -1.32 6.30
CA ASP A 188 12.17 -2.63 6.24
C ASP A 188 10.90 -2.67 7.12
N GLU A 189 10.84 -1.86 8.19
CA GLU A 189 9.63 -1.66 9.01
C GLU A 189 8.61 -0.72 8.35
N ALA A 190 9.06 0.28 7.61
CA ALA A 190 8.19 1.11 6.76
C ALA A 190 7.56 0.29 5.63
N ASP A 191 8.34 -0.58 4.97
CA ASP A 191 7.87 -1.52 3.95
C ASP A 191 6.89 -2.56 4.56
N ALA A 192 7.12 -3.01 5.81
CA ALA A 192 6.18 -3.87 6.54
C ALA A 192 4.82 -3.19 6.81
N ILE A 193 4.82 -1.90 7.19
CA ILE A 193 3.58 -1.11 7.32
C ILE A 193 2.88 -0.99 5.97
N HIS A 194 3.62 -0.76 4.88
CA HIS A 194 3.07 -0.67 3.53
C HIS A 194 2.34 -1.96 3.14
N ASN A 195 3.01 -3.11 3.31
CA ASN A 195 2.42 -4.42 3.03
C ASN A 195 1.19 -4.69 3.89
N ALA A 196 1.23 -4.34 5.19
CA ALA A 196 0.08 -4.52 6.09
C ALA A 196 -1.14 -3.65 5.69
N LEU A 197 -0.93 -2.45 5.14
CA LEU A 197 -2.02 -1.65 4.55
C LEU A 197 -2.57 -2.28 3.27
N SER A 198 -1.70 -2.84 2.42
CA SER A 198 -2.11 -3.56 1.19
C SER A 198 -2.95 -4.80 1.48
N VAL A 199 -2.64 -5.59 2.52
CA VAL A 199 -3.51 -6.70 2.97
C VAL A 199 -4.92 -6.21 3.28
N ILE A 200 -5.07 -5.03 3.90
CA ILE A 200 -6.38 -4.48 4.25
C ILE A 200 -7.12 -3.96 3.01
N GLU A 201 -6.42 -3.30 2.08
CA GLU A 201 -6.99 -2.86 0.80
C GLU A 201 -7.49 -4.04 -0.04
N ASN A 202 -6.67 -5.08 -0.22
CA ASN A 202 -7.04 -6.30 -0.93
C ASN A 202 -8.31 -6.95 -0.33
N VAL A 203 -8.40 -7.02 1.00
CA VAL A 203 -9.59 -7.54 1.69
C VAL A 203 -10.80 -6.61 1.52
N LEU A 204 -10.61 -5.28 1.48
CA LEU A 204 -11.69 -4.32 1.22
C LEU A 204 -12.24 -4.40 -0.20
N GLU A 205 -11.39 -4.70 -1.19
CA GLU A 205 -11.81 -4.91 -2.58
C GLU A 205 -12.69 -6.16 -2.70
N LEU A 206 -12.28 -7.28 -2.09
CA LEU A 206 -13.01 -8.56 -2.08
C LEU A 206 -14.23 -8.61 -1.13
N ARG A 207 -14.28 -7.70 -0.14
CA ARG A 207 -15.30 -7.61 0.92
C ARG A 207 -15.58 -6.16 1.29
N SER A 208 -16.35 -5.46 0.46
CA SER A 208 -16.70 -4.05 0.69
C SER A 208 -17.38 -3.76 2.04
N GLU A 209 -18.07 -4.75 2.64
CA GLU A 209 -18.67 -4.66 3.97
C GLU A 209 -17.63 -4.49 5.09
N TYR A 210 -16.36 -4.87 4.84
CA TYR A 210 -15.27 -4.75 5.81
C TYR A 210 -14.89 -3.28 6.12
N ALA A 211 -15.36 -2.32 5.32
CA ALA A 211 -15.10 -0.89 5.53
C ALA A 211 -15.59 -0.38 6.89
N ASP A 212 -16.76 -0.84 7.37
CA ASP A 212 -17.26 -0.46 8.70
C ASP A 212 -16.41 -1.08 9.82
N VAL A 213 -15.96 -2.33 9.65
CA VAL A 213 -15.06 -3.00 10.61
C VAL A 213 -13.70 -2.28 10.71
N CYS A 214 -13.17 -1.81 9.58
CA CYS A 214 -11.96 -0.97 9.55
C CYS A 214 -12.11 0.32 10.36
N VAL A 215 -13.31 0.92 10.36
CA VAL A 215 -13.61 2.12 11.15
C VAL A 215 -13.75 1.81 12.63
N GLU A 216 -14.31 0.65 12.99
CA GLU A 216 -14.49 0.22 14.38
C GLU A 216 -13.18 -0.22 15.05
N GLN A 217 -12.37 -1.02 14.36
CA GLN A 217 -11.10 -1.58 14.86
C GLN A 217 -9.91 -0.58 14.82
N GLY A 218 -10.18 0.70 14.54
CA GLY A 218 -9.24 1.81 14.78
C GLY A 218 -8.44 2.31 13.56
N LEU A 219 -8.36 1.54 12.47
CA LEU A 219 -7.59 1.89 11.27
C LEU A 219 -7.94 3.28 10.75
N PHE A 220 -9.24 3.62 10.64
CA PHE A 220 -9.68 4.96 10.21
C PHE A 220 -9.04 6.10 11.02
N THR A 221 -8.87 5.91 12.34
CA THR A 221 -8.24 6.92 13.21
C THR A 221 -6.73 7.01 12.98
N TRP A 222 -6.08 5.89 12.71
CA TRP A 222 -4.66 5.85 12.37
C TRP A 222 -4.41 6.51 11.00
N LEU A 223 -5.15 6.13 9.96
CA LEU A 223 -5.08 6.69 8.61
C LEU A 223 -5.29 8.21 8.60
N LEU A 224 -6.33 8.70 9.32
CA LEU A 224 -6.59 10.12 9.47
C LEU A 224 -5.39 10.88 10.06
N ARG A 225 -4.73 10.33 11.10
CA ARG A 225 -3.54 10.94 11.70
C ARG A 225 -2.33 10.89 10.77
N ARG A 226 -2.10 9.75 10.11
CA ARG A 226 -0.94 9.51 9.26
C ARG A 226 -0.99 10.31 7.97
N GLY A 227 -2.09 10.20 7.22
CA GLY A 227 -2.29 10.95 5.97
C GLY A 227 -2.26 12.48 6.17
N THR A 228 -2.74 12.99 7.30
CA THR A 228 -2.72 14.44 7.58
C THR A 228 -1.48 14.93 8.35
N GLN A 229 -0.50 14.05 8.59
CA GLN A 229 0.71 14.36 9.34
C GLN A 229 1.52 15.49 8.67
N ARG A 230 2.07 16.40 9.50
CA ARG A 230 2.99 17.44 9.02
C ARG A 230 4.37 16.85 8.77
N GLY A 231 4.94 17.11 7.60
CA GLY A 231 6.27 16.62 7.23
C GLY A 231 6.42 16.56 5.72
N THR A 232 7.48 15.89 5.27
CA THR A 232 7.63 15.44 3.89
C THR A 232 6.52 14.46 3.49
N LEU A 233 6.38 14.21 2.19
CA LEU A 233 5.63 13.07 1.70
C LEU A 233 6.56 11.85 1.67
N ASP A 234 5.98 10.70 1.99
CA ASP A 234 6.58 9.37 1.97
C ASP A 234 5.51 8.37 1.49
N ALA A 235 5.89 7.13 1.16
CA ALA A 235 4.97 6.15 0.57
C ALA A 235 3.79 5.79 1.48
N ASN A 236 4.03 5.60 2.79
CA ASN A 236 2.97 5.24 3.73
C ASN A 236 2.03 6.42 4.03
N LYS A 237 2.52 7.66 3.95
CA LYS A 237 1.68 8.85 4.03
C LYS A 237 0.76 8.99 2.82
N MET A 238 1.29 8.72 1.62
CA MET A 238 0.49 8.65 0.41
C MET A 238 -0.63 7.62 0.60
N TYR A 239 -0.24 6.38 0.89
CA TYR A 239 -1.16 5.26 1.00
C TYR A 239 -2.22 5.50 2.09
N ALA A 240 -1.81 6.05 3.23
CA ALA A 240 -2.73 6.40 4.30
C ALA A 240 -3.75 7.48 3.91
N SER A 241 -3.42 8.38 2.98
CA SER A 241 -4.37 9.39 2.47
C SER A 241 -5.36 8.82 1.45
N GLU A 242 -4.90 7.87 0.63
CA GLU A 242 -5.71 7.14 -0.36
C GLU A 242 -6.74 6.23 0.32
N LEU A 243 -6.27 5.34 1.21
CA LEU A 243 -7.12 4.42 1.95
C LEU A 243 -8.11 5.16 2.89
N LEU A 244 -7.72 6.34 3.40
CA LEU A 244 -8.64 7.25 4.11
C LEU A 244 -9.76 7.78 3.21
N ALA A 245 -9.44 8.18 1.98
CA ALA A 245 -10.43 8.64 1.01
C ALA A 245 -11.37 7.49 0.60
N LEU A 246 -10.84 6.30 0.35
CA LEU A 246 -11.60 5.09 0.05
C LEU A 246 -12.62 4.79 1.17
N LEU A 247 -12.17 4.70 2.43
CA LEU A 247 -13.07 4.44 3.57
C LEU A 247 -14.14 5.54 3.73
N LEU A 248 -13.79 6.81 3.53
CA LEU A 248 -14.78 7.91 3.59
C LEU A 248 -15.79 7.86 2.44
N GLN A 249 -15.41 7.30 1.28
CA GLN A 249 -16.29 7.13 0.12
C GLN A 249 -17.23 5.94 0.32
N THR A 250 -16.72 4.78 0.76
CA THR A 250 -17.50 3.54 0.90
C THR A 250 -18.35 3.51 2.18
N SER A 251 -17.80 3.91 3.33
CA SER A 251 -18.45 3.78 4.63
C SER A 251 -19.17 5.05 5.11
N GLU A 252 -20.46 4.94 5.47
CA GLU A 252 -21.15 6.00 6.21
C GLU A 252 -20.67 6.09 7.67
N LEU A 253 -20.22 4.98 8.25
CA LEU A 253 -19.64 4.97 9.59
C LEU A 253 -18.33 5.76 9.65
N ALA A 254 -17.47 5.68 8.62
CA ALA A 254 -16.28 6.53 8.49
C ALA A 254 -16.65 8.02 8.50
N ARG A 255 -17.65 8.40 7.69
CA ARG A 255 -18.13 9.79 7.60
C ARG A 255 -18.68 10.31 8.93
N LYS A 256 -19.38 9.48 9.71
CA LYS A 256 -19.82 9.80 11.09
C LYS A 256 -18.62 9.91 12.04
N ARG A 257 -17.75 8.89 12.05
CA ARG A 257 -16.62 8.79 12.97
C ARG A 257 -15.65 9.95 12.84
N LEU A 258 -15.52 10.54 11.65
CA LEU A 258 -14.73 11.74 11.36
C LEU A 258 -15.05 12.93 12.29
N THR A 259 -16.29 13.06 12.78
CA THR A 259 -16.72 14.22 13.60
C THR A 259 -17.33 13.85 14.96
N GLU A 260 -17.53 12.57 15.27
CA GLU A 260 -18.06 12.09 16.56
C GLU A 260 -17.06 12.18 17.72
N LYS A 261 -15.84 11.66 17.53
CA LYS A 261 -14.84 11.48 18.60
C LYS A 261 -13.59 12.35 18.44
N ILE A 262 -13.38 12.88 17.24
CA ILE A 262 -12.21 13.65 16.81
C ILE A 262 -12.74 14.78 15.92
N ASP A 263 -12.07 15.93 15.89
CA ASP A 263 -12.34 16.95 14.86
C ASP A 263 -11.56 16.62 13.59
N GLY A 264 -12.07 15.67 12.79
CA GLY A 264 -11.38 15.21 11.59
C GLY A 264 -11.29 16.25 10.47
N PHE A 265 -12.19 17.24 10.44
CA PHE A 265 -12.06 18.37 9.51
C PHE A 265 -10.86 19.24 9.85
N ASP A 266 -10.61 19.50 11.12
CA ASP A 266 -9.43 20.25 11.56
C ASP A 266 -8.11 19.54 11.14
N PHE A 267 -8.05 18.21 11.12
CA PHE A 267 -6.92 17.47 10.52
C PHE A 267 -6.81 17.68 9.00
N LEU A 268 -7.88 17.39 8.25
CA LEU A 268 -7.90 17.49 6.77
C LEU A 268 -7.64 18.93 6.28
N LEU A 269 -8.31 19.92 6.86
CA LEU A 269 -8.20 21.32 6.48
C LEU A 269 -6.81 21.91 6.80
N ARG A 270 -6.17 21.49 7.91
CA ARG A 270 -4.77 21.88 8.19
C ARG A 270 -3.79 21.30 7.17
N ALA A 271 -3.98 20.05 6.76
CA ALA A 271 -3.14 19.42 5.74
C ALA A 271 -3.29 20.14 4.39
N LEU A 272 -4.53 20.32 3.93
CA LEU A 272 -4.86 21.08 2.72
C LEU A 272 -4.38 22.55 2.78
N ALA A 273 -4.36 23.18 3.96
CA ALA A 273 -3.88 24.54 4.14
C ALA A 273 -2.37 24.74 3.90
N SER A 274 -1.60 23.68 3.63
CA SER A 274 -0.24 23.78 3.06
C SER A 274 -0.25 24.21 1.59
N TYR A 275 -1.23 23.74 0.81
CA TYR A 275 -1.40 23.97 -0.63
C TYR A 275 -2.20 25.24 -0.99
N LYS A 276 -2.51 26.09 0.00
CA LYS A 276 -3.30 27.32 -0.23
C LYS A 276 -2.58 28.42 -1.02
N ARG A 277 -1.24 28.38 -1.06
CA ARG A 277 -0.37 29.38 -1.72
C ARG A 277 0.80 28.80 -2.50
N ARG A 278 1.00 27.49 -2.41
CA ARG A 278 2.08 26.75 -3.04
C ARG A 278 1.44 25.60 -3.83
N ASP A 279 1.97 25.37 -5.02
CA ASP A 279 1.67 24.18 -5.81
C ASP A 279 2.48 22.97 -5.28
N PRO A 280 1.96 21.74 -5.40
CA PRO A 280 2.74 20.53 -5.14
C PRO A 280 4.06 20.51 -5.93
N GLY A 281 5.10 19.95 -5.32
CA GLY A 281 6.47 19.89 -5.84
C GLY A 281 6.78 18.63 -6.65
N SER A 282 5.99 17.56 -6.49
CA SER A 282 6.02 16.34 -7.32
C SER A 282 4.62 15.95 -7.78
N LEU A 283 4.52 14.92 -8.64
CA LEU A 283 3.24 14.32 -9.02
C LEU A 283 2.59 13.63 -7.81
N ASP A 284 3.38 12.89 -7.04
CA ASP A 284 2.96 12.26 -5.79
C ASP A 284 2.52 13.30 -4.73
N GLU A 285 3.19 14.45 -4.58
CA GLU A 285 2.67 15.52 -3.70
C GLU A 285 1.33 16.10 -4.20
N ARG A 286 1.04 16.01 -5.50
CA ARG A 286 -0.25 16.41 -6.07
C ARG A 286 -1.31 15.35 -5.84
N GLU A 287 -1.03 14.09 -6.10
CA GLU A 287 -1.95 12.98 -5.87
C GLU A 287 -2.34 12.87 -4.39
N HIS A 288 -1.38 12.99 -3.47
CA HIS A 288 -1.65 13.13 -2.04
C HIS A 288 -2.58 14.31 -1.71
N MET A 289 -2.40 15.45 -2.39
CA MET A 289 -3.29 16.60 -2.23
C MET A 289 -4.71 16.30 -2.75
N GLU A 290 -4.87 15.62 -3.89
CA GLU A 290 -6.18 15.22 -4.41
C GLU A 290 -6.86 14.19 -3.49
N ASN A 291 -6.14 13.21 -2.95
CA ASN A 291 -6.65 12.24 -1.98
C ASN A 291 -7.23 12.93 -0.73
N LEU A 292 -6.56 13.98 -0.23
CA LEU A 292 -7.07 14.81 0.86
C LEU A 292 -8.31 15.64 0.47
N PHE A 293 -8.43 16.08 -0.79
CA PHE A 293 -9.63 16.76 -1.28
C PHE A 293 -10.80 15.78 -1.45
N ASP A 294 -10.55 14.56 -1.92
CA ASP A 294 -11.56 13.54 -2.11
C ASP A 294 -12.06 12.98 -0.78
N ALA A 295 -11.19 12.83 0.23
CA ALA A 295 -11.59 12.63 1.61
C ALA A 295 -12.55 13.73 2.13
N VAL A 296 -12.28 15.00 1.85
CA VAL A 296 -13.18 16.12 2.22
C VAL A 296 -14.51 16.07 1.46
N CYS A 297 -14.50 15.82 0.15
CA CYS A 297 -15.71 15.65 -0.66
C CYS A 297 -16.58 14.49 -0.14
N ALA A 298 -15.98 13.33 0.09
CA ALA A 298 -16.66 12.16 0.63
C ALA A 298 -17.23 12.44 2.03
N ALA A 299 -16.47 13.08 2.92
CA ALA A 299 -16.95 13.51 4.23
C ALA A 299 -18.20 14.41 4.16
N LEU A 300 -18.27 15.34 3.18
CA LEU A 300 -19.39 16.27 2.98
C LEU A 300 -20.67 15.62 2.41
N MET A 301 -20.61 14.35 1.99
CA MET A 301 -21.80 13.57 1.62
C MET A 301 -22.67 13.23 2.84
N TYR A 302 -22.11 13.22 4.05
CA TYR A 302 -22.88 13.11 5.29
C TYR A 302 -23.35 14.50 5.77
N ALA A 303 -24.65 14.76 5.79
CA ALA A 303 -25.18 16.11 5.99
C ALA A 303 -24.67 16.83 7.27
N PRO A 304 -24.59 16.20 8.46
CA PRO A 304 -24.05 16.86 9.66
C PRO A 304 -22.60 17.35 9.54
N ASN A 305 -21.77 16.71 8.71
CA ASN A 305 -20.39 17.13 8.47
C ASN A 305 -20.28 18.50 7.79
N ARG A 306 -21.33 18.92 7.07
CA ARG A 306 -21.37 20.23 6.41
C ARG A 306 -21.36 21.40 7.40
N GLN A 307 -21.97 21.21 8.58
CA GLN A 307 -21.90 22.20 9.66
C GLN A 307 -20.50 22.22 10.29
N LYS A 308 -19.86 21.06 10.45
CA LYS A 308 -18.48 20.96 10.95
C LYS A 308 -17.45 21.59 10.00
N PHE A 309 -17.67 21.50 8.70
CA PHE A 309 -16.87 22.18 7.69
C PHE A 309 -16.97 23.72 7.76
N ILE A 310 -18.12 24.28 8.16
CA ILE A 310 -18.25 25.73 8.48
C ILE A 310 -17.45 26.08 9.73
N GLU A 311 -17.60 25.28 10.79
CA GLU A 311 -16.92 25.48 12.08
C GLU A 311 -15.40 25.43 11.95
N GLY A 312 -14.86 24.54 11.11
CA GLY A 312 -13.43 24.43 10.80
C GLY A 312 -12.88 25.45 9.79
N GLU A 313 -13.64 26.50 9.44
CA GLU A 313 -13.28 27.52 8.43
C GLU A 313 -13.02 26.98 7.01
N GLY A 314 -13.60 25.83 6.65
CA GLY A 314 -13.37 25.17 5.36
C GLY A 314 -13.73 26.06 4.16
N LEU A 315 -14.84 26.81 4.25
CA LEU A 315 -15.26 27.76 3.21
C LEU A 315 -14.24 28.89 3.00
N GLN A 316 -13.64 29.40 4.08
CA GLN A 316 -12.60 30.43 4.04
C GLN A 316 -11.33 29.90 3.35
N LEU A 317 -10.96 28.64 3.63
CA LEU A 317 -9.82 27.99 2.99
C LEU A 317 -10.05 27.78 1.49
N MET A 318 -11.22 27.28 1.09
CA MET A 318 -11.55 27.10 -0.33
C MET A 318 -11.59 28.44 -1.09
N ASN A 319 -12.17 29.50 -0.50
CA ASN A 319 -12.12 30.85 -1.07
C ASN A 319 -10.67 31.31 -1.32
N LEU A 320 -9.79 31.12 -0.33
CA LEU A 320 -8.38 31.48 -0.48
C LEU A 320 -7.71 30.73 -1.63
N MET A 321 -7.91 29.40 -1.73
CA MET A 321 -7.39 28.58 -2.83
C MET A 321 -7.90 29.04 -4.21
N LEU A 322 -9.19 29.37 -4.32
CA LEU A 322 -9.77 29.93 -5.56
C LEU A 322 -9.11 31.26 -5.96
N ARG A 323 -8.83 32.13 -4.99
CA ARG A 323 -8.21 33.44 -5.22
C ARG A 323 -6.73 33.38 -5.59
N GLU A 324 -5.99 32.46 -4.98
CA GLU A 324 -4.54 32.27 -5.20
C GLU A 324 -4.24 31.51 -6.52
N ARG A 325 -5.26 30.88 -7.13
CA ARG A 325 -5.23 30.27 -8.48
C ARG A 325 -4.12 29.22 -8.69
N LYS A 326 -3.84 28.45 -7.64
CA LYS A 326 -2.91 27.32 -7.63
C LYS A 326 -3.55 26.04 -8.17
N GLN A 327 -2.78 24.95 -8.30
CA GLN A 327 -3.29 23.64 -8.73
C GLN A 327 -4.49 23.19 -7.87
N SER A 328 -4.48 23.48 -6.57
CA SER A 328 -5.57 23.24 -5.61
C SER A 328 -6.90 23.95 -5.92
N ARG A 329 -6.96 24.87 -6.91
CA ARG A 329 -8.17 25.63 -7.27
C ARG A 329 -9.33 24.75 -7.74
N GLU A 330 -9.05 23.73 -8.55
CA GLU A 330 -10.11 22.94 -9.20
C GLU A 330 -10.78 22.01 -8.19
N SER A 331 -9.99 21.37 -7.34
CA SER A 331 -10.43 20.54 -6.21
C SER A 331 -11.12 21.40 -5.12
N ALA A 332 -10.65 22.63 -4.88
CA ALA A 332 -11.35 23.57 -3.99
C ALA A 332 -12.75 23.97 -4.53
N LEU A 333 -12.92 24.06 -5.86
CA LEU A 333 -14.24 24.28 -6.46
C LEU A 333 -15.14 23.04 -6.31
N LYS A 334 -14.59 21.83 -6.48
CA LYS A 334 -15.27 20.54 -6.23
C LYS A 334 -15.78 20.46 -4.78
N VAL A 335 -14.94 20.79 -3.79
CA VAL A 335 -15.35 20.81 -2.37
C VAL A 335 -16.49 21.80 -2.11
N LEU A 336 -16.47 22.99 -2.73
CA LEU A 336 -17.54 23.97 -2.57
C LEU A 336 -18.88 23.49 -3.14
N ASP A 337 -18.87 22.79 -4.28
CA ASP A 337 -20.07 22.15 -4.81
C ASP A 337 -20.64 21.13 -3.80
N TYR A 338 -19.81 20.19 -3.32
CA TYR A 338 -20.22 19.20 -2.32
C TYR A 338 -20.74 19.83 -1.01
N ALA A 339 -20.17 20.95 -0.56
CA ALA A 339 -20.62 21.67 0.63
C ALA A 339 -21.96 22.39 0.43
N THR A 340 -22.24 22.91 -0.77
CA THR A 340 -23.39 23.79 -1.07
C THR A 340 -24.55 23.09 -1.78
N ASN A 341 -24.34 21.91 -2.36
CA ASN A 341 -25.34 21.18 -3.14
C ASN A 341 -26.53 20.69 -2.29
N GLY A 342 -27.76 20.94 -2.74
CA GLY A 342 -29.00 20.45 -2.14
C GLY A 342 -29.47 21.20 -0.88
N PRO A 343 -30.61 20.80 -0.28
CA PRO A 343 -31.21 21.50 0.87
C PRO A 343 -30.27 21.62 2.08
N GLU A 344 -29.52 20.55 2.37
CA GLU A 344 -28.51 20.46 3.42
C GLU A 344 -27.33 21.43 3.21
N GLY A 345 -27.17 21.99 2.01
CA GLY A 345 -26.14 22.98 1.67
C GLY A 345 -26.52 24.42 2.03
N LYS A 346 -27.77 24.69 2.43
CA LYS A 346 -28.29 26.05 2.65
C LYS A 346 -27.46 26.91 3.62
N ALA A 347 -26.96 26.31 4.71
CA ALA A 347 -26.10 27.00 5.66
C ALA A 347 -24.76 27.41 5.02
N ASN A 348 -24.14 26.50 4.25
CA ASN A 348 -22.95 26.79 3.47
C ASN A 348 -23.22 27.87 2.41
N CYS A 349 -24.34 27.84 1.69
CA CYS A 349 -24.69 28.88 0.70
C CYS A 349 -24.77 30.27 1.32
N ASN A 350 -25.45 30.40 2.48
CA ASN A 350 -25.52 31.66 3.20
C ASN A 350 -24.14 32.13 3.66
N LYS A 351 -23.34 31.21 4.24
CA LYS A 351 -21.99 31.52 4.72
C LYS A 351 -21.02 31.86 3.58
N CYS A 352 -21.18 31.24 2.41
CA CYS A 352 -20.54 31.63 1.17
C CYS A 352 -20.86 33.09 0.85
N ILE A 353 -22.14 33.49 0.82
CA ILE A 353 -22.52 34.89 0.52
C ILE A 353 -21.91 35.89 1.51
N GLU A 354 -21.75 35.52 2.79
CA GLU A 354 -21.02 36.33 3.77
C GLU A 354 -19.51 36.43 3.48
N ILE A 355 -18.85 35.30 3.15
CA ILE A 355 -17.40 35.19 2.92
C ILE A 355 -16.96 35.78 1.57
N TYR A 356 -17.79 35.60 0.54
CA TYR A 356 -17.61 36.12 -0.82
C TYR A 356 -18.31 37.49 -1.02
N GLY A 357 -18.80 38.11 0.06
CA GLY A 357 -19.68 39.28 0.04
C GLY A 357 -19.05 40.53 -0.58
N PHE A 358 -19.21 40.66 -1.90
CA PHE A 358 -18.97 41.82 -2.76
C PHE A 358 -17.52 42.30 -2.93
N PHE A 359 -16.91 41.82 -4.02
CA PHE A 359 -16.25 42.71 -4.99
C PHE A 359 -17.29 43.27 -5.98
#